data_AF-A0A972U931-F1
#
_entry.id   AF-A0A972U931-F1
#
_cell.length_a   1.000
_cell.length_b   1.000
_cell.length_c   1.000
_cell.angle_alpha   90.00
_cell.angle_beta   90.00
_cell.angle_gamma   90.00
#
_symmetry.space_group_name_H-M   'P 1'
#
loop_
_entity.id
_entity.type
_entity.pdbx_description
1 polymer ?
#
loop_
_entity_poly.entity_id
_entity_poly.type
_entity_poly.pdbx_seq_one_letter_code
_entity_poly.pdbx_strand_id
1 'polypeptide(L)'
;MNLFQRFREKNRRVDETKETVTPDVGREPGILRNGKMVTVDLDSFEAESQKALAEEVIRRNGLALFEGNVTHGYSKKFLGNVAICPLCQSATQRRAANFIYATDIATRAMLAPAGFFCTTCPTVIVDEQMVATGVKHGYTFRRVVGIDYFGKKDPDYFGTWNGEKPIYILDEDEQIMDMVVDGDHLRSSGVPSGPHLASRKKAKAKRKQAAKARKRNRRK
;
A
#
# COMPACT_ATOMS: atom_id res chain seq x y z
N MET A 1 -29.90 8.64 4.73
CA MET A 1 -28.81 9.65 4.64
C MET A 1 -27.48 8.95 4.86
N ASN A 2 -26.58 8.98 3.87
CA ASN A 2 -25.30 8.24 3.86
C ASN A 2 -24.27 8.90 4.81
N LEU A 3 -23.36 8.13 5.42
CA LEU A 3 -22.26 8.64 6.28
C LEU A 3 -21.48 9.81 5.62
N PHE A 4 -21.26 9.77 4.30
CA PHE A 4 -20.67 10.87 3.52
C PHE A 4 -21.51 12.16 3.53
N GLN A 5 -22.85 12.06 3.52
CA GLN A 5 -23.73 13.23 3.62
C GLN A 5 -23.72 13.81 5.03
N ARG A 6 -23.70 12.96 6.07
CA ARG A 6 -23.54 13.40 7.47
C ARG A 6 -22.18 14.03 7.73
N PHE A 7 -21.11 13.54 7.08
CA PHE A 7 -19.76 14.11 7.17
C PHE A 7 -19.69 15.51 6.52
N ARG A 8 -20.36 15.68 5.37
CA ARG A 8 -20.46 16.96 4.66
C ARG A 8 -21.19 18.04 5.47
N GLU A 9 -22.21 17.66 6.25
CA GLU A 9 -22.93 18.58 7.14
C GLU A 9 -22.16 18.92 8.41
N LYS A 10 -21.40 17.97 8.98
CA LYS A 10 -20.63 18.21 10.21
C LYS A 10 -19.47 19.20 9.99
N ASN A 11 -18.85 19.18 8.81
CA ASN A 11 -17.81 20.15 8.44
C ASN A 11 -18.36 21.49 7.95
N ARG A 12 -19.66 21.60 7.59
CA ARG A 12 -20.27 22.88 7.18
C ARG A 12 -20.53 23.84 8.35
N ARG A 13 -20.53 23.34 9.59
CA ARG A 13 -20.83 24.15 10.79
C ARG A 13 -19.60 24.79 11.43
N VAL A 14 -18.41 24.62 10.87
CA VAL A 14 -17.15 25.12 11.47
C VAL A 14 -16.63 26.40 10.76
N ASP A 15 -17.14 26.76 9.59
CA ASP A 15 -16.68 27.93 8.83
C ASP A 15 -17.66 29.13 8.86
N GLU A 16 -17.96 29.63 10.06
CA GLU A 16 -18.54 30.97 10.25
C GLU A 16 -17.60 31.85 11.08
N THR A 17 -16.42 32.14 10.53
CA THR A 17 -15.70 33.39 10.84
C THR A 17 -14.96 33.85 9.58
N LYS A 18 -15.28 35.08 9.16
CA LYS A 18 -14.85 35.77 7.93
C LYS A 18 -13.32 35.89 7.84
N GLU A 19 -12.75 35.49 6.69
CA GLU A 19 -11.93 36.37 5.86
C GLU A 19 -11.81 35.82 4.43
N THR A 20 -12.07 36.69 3.46
CA THR A 20 -12.18 36.39 2.02
C THR A 20 -10.83 36.03 1.41
N VAL A 21 -10.59 34.74 1.25
CA VAL A 21 -9.72 34.19 0.20
C VAL A 21 -10.56 33.17 -0.54
N THR A 22 -10.80 33.39 -1.83
CA THR A 22 -11.50 32.44 -2.70
C THR A 22 -10.82 31.07 -2.64
N PRO A 23 -11.45 30.03 -2.05
CA PRO A 23 -10.87 28.70 -2.04
C PRO A 23 -11.26 28.01 -3.34
N ASP A 24 -10.24 27.55 -4.05
CA ASP A 24 -10.32 26.56 -5.11
C ASP A 24 -11.22 25.40 -4.70
N VAL A 25 -12.28 25.20 -5.47
CA VAL A 25 -13.35 24.23 -5.21
C VAL A 25 -12.81 22.82 -5.46
N GLY A 26 -12.59 22.03 -4.40
CA GLY A 26 -12.83 20.58 -4.47
C GLY A 26 -11.68 19.60 -4.19
N ARG A 27 -10.68 19.91 -3.37
CA ARG A 27 -9.76 18.88 -2.82
C ARG A 27 -10.01 18.62 -1.34
N GLU A 28 -10.74 17.55 -1.02
CA GLU A 28 -10.73 17.00 0.34
C GLU A 28 -9.32 16.49 0.67
N PRO A 29 -8.67 16.96 1.75
CA PRO A 29 -7.32 16.56 2.08
C PRO A 29 -7.26 15.04 2.30
N GLY A 30 -6.40 14.36 1.53
CA GLY A 30 -6.17 12.92 1.67
C GLY A 30 -6.94 12.03 0.68
N ILE A 31 -7.84 12.56 -0.16
CA ILE A 31 -8.52 11.78 -1.20
C ILE A 31 -8.00 12.16 -2.59
N LEU A 32 -7.44 11.19 -3.30
CA LEU A 32 -7.00 11.32 -4.69
C LEU A 32 -7.92 10.50 -5.59
N ARG A 33 -8.44 11.13 -6.65
CA ARG A 33 -9.26 10.47 -7.68
C ARG A 33 -8.46 10.37 -8.96
N ASN A 34 -8.32 9.17 -9.50
CA ASN A 34 -7.67 8.92 -10.79
C ASN A 34 -8.56 8.01 -11.64
N GLY A 35 -9.37 8.62 -12.51
CA GLY A 35 -10.37 7.91 -13.32
C GLY A 35 -11.37 7.13 -12.46
N LYS A 36 -11.36 5.80 -12.59
CA LYS A 36 -12.23 4.88 -11.82
C LYS A 36 -11.67 4.50 -10.45
N MET A 37 -10.50 5.00 -10.07
CA MET A 37 -9.84 4.67 -8.80
C MET A 37 -9.91 5.84 -7.81
N VAL A 38 -10.19 5.53 -6.55
CA VAL A 38 -10.11 6.47 -5.43
C VAL A 38 -9.08 5.94 -4.46
N THR A 39 -8.07 6.76 -4.18
CA THR A 39 -7.02 6.48 -3.20
C THR A 39 -7.24 7.38 -2.00
N VAL A 40 -7.20 6.80 -0.79
CA VAL A 40 -7.33 7.55 0.45
C VAL A 40 -6.11 7.35 1.33
N ASP A 41 -5.47 8.44 1.74
CA ASP A 41 -4.33 8.45 2.66
C ASP A 41 -4.83 8.35 4.10
N LEU A 42 -4.86 7.13 4.63
CA LEU A 42 -5.35 6.85 5.98
C LEU A 42 -4.56 7.58 7.08
N ASP A 43 -3.28 7.88 6.85
CA ASP A 43 -2.42 8.58 7.83
C ASP A 43 -2.89 10.02 8.13
N SER A 44 -3.81 10.56 7.32
CA SER A 44 -4.43 11.86 7.56
C SER A 44 -5.68 11.78 8.45
N PHE A 45 -6.07 10.58 8.88
CA PHE A 45 -7.28 10.33 9.67
C PHE A 45 -6.97 9.73 11.04
N GLU A 46 -7.88 9.93 12.01
CA GLU A 46 -7.82 9.29 13.31
C GLU A 46 -8.12 7.78 13.22
N ALA A 47 -7.60 6.98 14.17
CA ALA A 47 -7.65 5.51 14.11
C ALA A 47 -9.07 4.93 13.95
N GLU A 48 -10.08 5.48 14.65
CA GLU A 48 -11.47 5.05 14.49
C GLU A 48 -12.01 5.34 13.09
N SER A 49 -11.64 6.50 12.53
CA SER A 49 -12.01 6.89 11.16
C SER A 49 -11.31 6.03 10.12
N GLN A 50 -10.06 5.61 10.36
CA GLN A 50 -9.33 4.70 9.48
C GLN A 50 -10.05 3.35 9.35
N LYS A 51 -10.52 2.78 10.47
CA LYS A 51 -11.24 1.51 10.48
C LYS A 51 -12.57 1.61 9.73
N ALA A 52 -13.37 2.63 10.02
CA ALA A 52 -14.64 2.87 9.34
C ALA A 52 -14.45 3.07 7.83
N LEU A 53 -13.39 3.76 7.42
CA LEU A 53 -13.08 3.98 6.02
C LEU A 53 -12.63 2.69 5.31
N ALA A 54 -11.82 1.86 5.97
CA ALA A 54 -11.41 0.56 5.44
C ALA A 54 -12.62 -0.37 5.21
N GLU A 55 -13.54 -0.43 6.18
CA GLU A 55 -14.80 -1.19 6.06
C GLU A 55 -15.67 -0.68 4.90
N GLU A 56 -15.79 0.64 4.74
CA GLU A 56 -16.54 1.24 3.63
C GLU A 56 -15.89 0.94 2.26
N VAL A 57 -14.55 0.95 2.18
CA VAL A 57 -13.82 0.58 0.95
C VAL A 57 -14.07 -0.88 0.58
N ILE A 58 -14.03 -1.80 1.55
CA ILE A 58 -14.35 -3.22 1.34
C ILE A 58 -15.78 -3.36 0.83
N ARG A 59 -16.74 -2.72 1.52
CA ARG A 59 -18.17 -2.77 1.18
C ARG A 59 -18.44 -2.27 -0.23
N ARG A 60 -17.80 -1.17 -0.67
CA ARG A 60 -17.99 -0.62 -2.01
C ARG A 60 -17.31 -1.42 -3.11
N ASN A 61 -16.16 -2.03 -2.83
CA ASN A 61 -15.46 -2.84 -3.81
C ASN A 61 -16.15 -4.19 -4.06
N GLY A 62 -17.04 -4.63 -3.16
CA GLY A 62 -17.77 -5.90 -3.28
C GLY A 62 -16.87 -7.13 -3.17
N LEU A 63 -15.62 -6.95 -2.74
CA LEU A 63 -14.62 -8.01 -2.61
C LEU A 63 -14.42 -8.34 -1.14
N ALA A 64 -14.41 -9.63 -0.82
CA ALA A 64 -14.06 -10.08 0.52
C ALA A 64 -12.62 -9.68 0.86
N LEU A 65 -12.39 -9.37 2.14
CA LEU A 65 -11.05 -9.20 2.69
C LEU A 65 -10.38 -10.58 2.82
N PHE A 66 -9.10 -10.66 2.50
CA PHE A 66 -8.32 -11.87 2.74
C PHE A 66 -7.96 -11.99 4.22
N GLU A 67 -8.21 -13.16 4.81
CA GLU A 67 -7.97 -13.45 6.23
C GLU A 67 -7.00 -14.63 6.46
N GLY A 68 -6.56 -15.29 5.40
CA GLY A 68 -5.61 -16.41 5.47
C GLY A 68 -4.18 -15.96 5.76
N ASN A 69 -3.21 -16.85 5.55
CA ASN A 69 -1.79 -16.54 5.57
C ASN A 69 -1.22 -16.61 4.14
N VAL A 70 -0.15 -15.86 3.89
CA VAL A 70 0.61 -15.94 2.65
C VAL A 70 2.08 -16.21 2.94
N THR A 71 2.69 -17.02 2.07
CA THR A 71 4.13 -17.31 2.10
C THR A 71 4.74 -17.04 0.74
N HIS A 72 4.01 -17.35 -0.34
CA HIS A 72 4.51 -17.23 -1.71
C HIS A 72 3.83 -16.05 -2.41
N GLY A 73 4.63 -15.09 -2.87
CA GLY A 73 4.18 -13.98 -3.70
C GLY A 73 4.63 -14.14 -5.15
N TYR A 74 3.76 -13.77 -6.08
CA TYR A 74 4.11 -13.65 -7.50
C TYR A 74 3.61 -12.31 -8.01
N SER A 75 4.33 -11.67 -8.93
CA SER A 75 3.78 -10.52 -9.64
C SER A 75 2.92 -10.98 -10.82
N LYS A 76 1.78 -10.31 -11.01
CA LYS A 76 0.94 -10.49 -12.20
C LYS A 76 1.73 -10.28 -13.49
N LYS A 77 2.66 -9.31 -13.48
CA LYS A 77 3.55 -9.01 -14.62
C LYS A 77 4.45 -10.21 -14.97
N PHE A 78 4.89 -10.98 -13.97
CA PHE A 78 5.73 -12.15 -14.17
C PHE A 78 4.95 -13.33 -14.77
N LEU A 79 3.74 -13.60 -14.30
CA LEU A 79 2.95 -14.77 -14.73
C LEU A 79 2.11 -14.53 -15.99
N GLY A 80 1.63 -13.31 -16.22
CA GLY A 80 0.68 -12.98 -17.29
C GLY A 80 -0.75 -13.48 -17.04
N ASN A 81 -0.92 -14.68 -16.48
CA ASN A 81 -2.19 -15.25 -16.05
C ASN A 81 -2.31 -15.23 -14.52
N VAL A 82 -3.50 -14.86 -14.03
CA VAL A 82 -3.81 -14.77 -12.60
C VAL A 82 -4.81 -15.82 -12.14
N ALA A 83 -5.51 -16.51 -13.04
CA ALA A 83 -6.64 -17.40 -12.69
C ALA A 83 -6.19 -18.71 -12.02
N ILE A 84 -4.95 -19.13 -12.28
CA ILE A 84 -4.38 -20.39 -11.81
C ILE A 84 -3.13 -20.11 -10.97
N CYS A 85 -3.02 -20.79 -9.84
CA CYS A 85 -1.87 -20.71 -8.96
C CYS A 85 -0.65 -21.37 -9.63
N PRO A 86 0.51 -20.68 -9.75
CA PRO A 86 1.69 -21.26 -10.37
C PRO A 86 2.30 -22.41 -9.56
N LEU A 87 2.05 -22.45 -8.24
CA LEU A 87 2.67 -23.42 -7.35
C LEU A 87 1.91 -24.75 -7.29
N CYS A 88 0.58 -24.70 -7.10
CA CYS A 88 -0.25 -25.90 -6.92
C CYS A 88 -1.33 -26.09 -7.99
N GLN A 89 -1.38 -25.24 -9.01
CA GLN A 89 -2.31 -25.30 -10.14
C GLN A 89 -3.81 -25.18 -9.77
N SER A 90 -4.13 -24.87 -8.51
CA SER A 90 -5.50 -24.59 -8.09
C SER A 90 -5.97 -23.22 -8.57
N ALA A 91 -7.29 -23.02 -8.60
CA ALA A 91 -7.88 -21.73 -8.91
C ALA A 91 -7.43 -20.64 -7.92
N THR A 92 -7.43 -19.40 -8.38
CA THR A 92 -7.28 -18.22 -7.52
C THR A 92 -8.58 -17.44 -7.44
N GLN A 93 -8.75 -16.70 -6.36
CA GLN A 93 -9.86 -15.79 -6.16
C GLN A 93 -9.35 -14.39 -5.88
N ARG A 94 -9.92 -13.40 -6.57
CA ARG A 94 -9.60 -11.99 -6.30
C ARG A 94 -10.18 -11.60 -4.94
N ARG A 95 -9.34 -11.03 -4.07
CA ARG A 95 -9.74 -10.50 -2.75
C ARG A 95 -9.02 -9.17 -2.48
N ALA A 96 -9.58 -8.38 -1.57
CA ALA A 96 -8.90 -7.22 -1.03
C ALA A 96 -7.92 -7.66 0.08
N ALA A 97 -6.80 -6.97 0.21
CA ALA A 97 -5.87 -7.16 1.33
C ALA A 97 -5.10 -5.86 1.61
N ASN A 98 -4.50 -5.77 2.80
CA ASN A 98 -3.61 -4.67 3.14
C ASN A 98 -2.19 -5.01 2.70
N PHE A 99 -1.81 -4.61 1.48
CA PHE A 99 -0.50 -4.94 0.92
C PHE A 99 0.57 -4.06 1.54
N ILE A 100 1.62 -4.69 2.07
CA ILE A 100 2.83 -4.02 2.51
C ILE A 100 3.69 -3.78 1.28
N TYR A 101 4.04 -2.52 1.03
CA TYR A 101 4.85 -2.13 -0.11
C TYR A 101 6.02 -1.25 0.32
N ALA A 102 7.14 -1.48 -0.35
CA ALA A 102 8.36 -0.72 -0.20
C ALA A 102 8.34 0.53 -1.10
N THR A 103 8.91 1.62 -0.59
CA THR A 103 9.17 2.84 -1.36
C THR A 103 10.63 3.28 -1.19
N ASP A 104 11.06 4.27 -1.96
CA ASP A 104 12.37 4.92 -1.81
C ASP A 104 12.63 5.57 -0.43
N ILE A 105 11.58 5.75 0.38
CA ILE A 105 11.64 6.43 1.68
C ILE A 105 11.34 5.49 2.84
N ALA A 106 10.29 4.68 2.74
CA ALA A 106 9.77 3.87 3.83
C ALA A 106 8.81 2.77 3.32
N THR A 107 8.73 1.66 4.06
CA THR A 107 7.63 0.70 3.90
C THR A 107 6.31 1.24 4.45
N ARG A 108 5.22 0.96 3.75
CA ARG A 108 3.84 1.35 4.10
C ARG A 108 2.87 0.21 3.76
N ALA A 109 1.63 0.31 4.20
CA ALA A 109 0.56 -0.64 3.87
C ALA A 109 -0.60 0.07 3.17
N MET A 110 -1.25 -0.63 2.23
CA MET A 110 -2.40 -0.13 1.48
C MET A 110 -3.44 -1.22 1.28
N LEU A 111 -4.68 -0.93 1.69
CA LEU A 111 -5.83 -1.74 1.36
C LEU A 111 -6.16 -1.61 -0.13
N ALA A 112 -5.95 -2.69 -0.89
CA ALA A 112 -6.20 -2.69 -2.32
C ALA A 112 -6.83 -4.01 -2.80
N PRO A 113 -7.66 -3.98 -3.86
CA PRO A 113 -8.19 -5.17 -4.52
C PRO A 113 -7.19 -5.76 -5.53
N ALA A 114 -5.93 -5.85 -5.15
CA ALA A 114 -4.79 -6.19 -6.02
C ALA A 114 -4.33 -7.66 -5.92
N GLY A 115 -4.94 -8.47 -5.04
CA GLY A 115 -4.52 -9.85 -4.82
C GLY A 115 -5.42 -10.88 -5.47
N PHE A 116 -4.81 -11.86 -6.11
CA PHE A 116 -5.43 -13.11 -6.54
C PHE A 116 -4.87 -14.24 -5.68
N PHE A 117 -5.67 -14.69 -4.72
CA PHE A 117 -5.25 -15.62 -3.67
C PHE A 117 -5.60 -17.04 -4.08
N CYS A 118 -4.65 -17.96 -3.96
CA CYS A 118 -4.91 -19.37 -4.19
C CYS A 118 -5.94 -19.90 -3.18
N THR A 119 -6.84 -20.77 -3.63
CA THR A 119 -7.85 -21.40 -2.77
C THR A 119 -7.30 -22.56 -1.94
N THR A 120 -6.06 -23.00 -2.19
CA THR A 120 -5.54 -24.28 -1.67
C THR A 120 -4.22 -24.15 -0.92
N CYS A 121 -3.32 -23.26 -1.35
CA CYS A 121 -2.00 -23.07 -0.72
C CYS A 121 -1.75 -21.58 -0.39
N PRO A 122 -0.74 -21.23 0.44
CA PRO A 122 -0.50 -19.87 0.89
C PRO A 122 0.20 -19.00 -0.19
N THR A 123 -0.38 -18.96 -1.39
CA THR A 123 0.15 -18.22 -2.55
C THR A 123 -0.77 -17.06 -2.92
N VAL A 124 -0.17 -15.91 -3.22
CA VAL A 124 -0.85 -14.75 -3.77
C VAL A 124 -0.15 -14.27 -5.04
N ILE A 125 -0.94 -13.95 -6.06
CA ILE A 125 -0.49 -13.22 -7.25
C ILE A 125 -0.93 -11.76 -7.09
N VAL A 126 0.02 -10.84 -7.18
CA VAL A 126 -0.17 -9.42 -6.87
C VAL A 126 -0.14 -8.58 -8.14
N ASP A 127 -1.18 -7.77 -8.35
CA ASP A 127 -1.22 -6.72 -9.35
C ASP A 127 -0.46 -5.49 -8.84
N GLU A 128 0.86 -5.48 -8.99
CA GLU A 128 1.72 -4.41 -8.49
C GLU A 128 1.42 -3.05 -9.13
N GLN A 129 0.91 -3.02 -10.37
CA GLN A 129 0.50 -1.76 -11.02
C GLN A 129 -0.68 -1.13 -10.29
N MET A 130 -1.63 -1.93 -9.81
CA MET A 130 -2.75 -1.45 -9.01
C MET A 130 -2.28 -0.84 -7.69
N VAL A 131 -1.33 -1.49 -7.01
CA VAL A 131 -0.75 -0.95 -5.77
C VAL A 131 0.06 0.33 -6.05
N ALA A 132 0.88 0.33 -7.09
CA ALA A 132 1.69 1.48 -7.48
C ALA A 132 0.84 2.72 -7.78
N THR A 133 -0.34 2.54 -8.38
CA THR A 133 -1.28 3.63 -8.70
C THR A 133 -1.80 4.33 -7.43
N GLY A 134 -1.92 3.60 -6.33
CA GLY A 134 -2.36 4.16 -5.04
C GLY A 134 -1.25 4.79 -4.22
N VAL A 135 0.02 4.77 -4.67
CA VAL A 135 1.13 5.29 -3.88
C VAL A 135 1.03 6.81 -3.76
N LYS A 136 1.14 7.30 -2.52
CA LYS A 136 1.10 8.73 -2.19
C LYS A 136 2.13 9.51 -3.00
N HIS A 137 1.73 10.68 -3.49
CA HIS A 137 2.63 11.57 -4.22
C HIS A 137 3.92 11.90 -3.45
N GLY A 138 5.05 11.92 -4.15
CA GLY A 138 6.37 12.16 -3.56
C GLY A 138 7.02 10.93 -2.92
N TYR A 139 6.42 9.74 -3.09
CA TYR A 139 7.03 8.43 -2.85
C TYR A 139 7.15 7.69 -4.17
N THR A 140 8.23 6.93 -4.34
CA THR A 140 8.43 6.06 -5.50
C THR A 140 8.16 4.63 -5.08
N PHE A 141 7.14 3.99 -5.69
CA PHE A 141 6.87 2.58 -5.50
C PHE A 141 8.07 1.75 -5.95
N ARG A 142 8.46 0.75 -5.14
CA ARG A 142 9.49 -0.22 -5.50
C ARG A 142 8.87 -1.58 -5.75
N ARG A 143 8.22 -2.13 -4.73
CA ARG A 143 7.64 -3.48 -4.77
C ARG A 143 6.65 -3.72 -3.66
N VAL A 144 5.79 -4.72 -3.82
CA VAL A 144 5.06 -5.34 -2.71
C VAL A 144 5.96 -6.37 -2.02
N VAL A 145 5.99 -6.36 -0.69
CA VAL A 145 6.89 -7.19 0.14
C VAL A 145 6.13 -8.10 1.12
N GLY A 146 4.83 -7.88 1.29
CA GLY A 146 4.02 -8.71 2.19
C GLY A 146 2.56 -8.27 2.31
N ILE A 147 1.88 -8.82 3.31
CA ILE A 147 0.50 -8.51 3.68
C ILE A 147 0.44 -8.21 5.18
N ASP A 148 -0.20 -7.09 5.51
CA ASP A 148 -0.54 -6.70 6.86
C ASP A 148 -1.99 -7.09 7.18
N TYR A 149 -2.28 -7.30 8.46
CA TYR A 149 -3.60 -7.75 8.92
C TYR A 149 -4.28 -6.74 9.84
N PHE A 150 -3.98 -5.45 9.69
CA PHE A 150 -4.53 -4.37 10.50
C PHE A 150 -4.31 -4.61 12.00
N GLY A 151 -3.15 -5.15 12.37
CA GLY A 151 -2.81 -5.49 13.76
C GLY A 151 -3.55 -6.69 14.35
N LYS A 152 -4.35 -7.44 13.57
CA LYS A 152 -4.99 -8.67 14.05
C LYS A 152 -3.98 -9.80 14.33
N LYS A 153 -2.87 -9.80 13.60
CA LYS A 153 -1.74 -10.73 13.73
C LYS A 153 -0.49 -10.11 13.09
N ASP A 154 0.64 -10.79 13.25
CA ASP A 154 1.90 -10.38 12.63
C ASP A 154 1.79 -10.32 11.09
N PRO A 155 2.51 -9.39 10.44
CA PRO A 155 2.52 -9.28 9.00
C PRO A 155 3.20 -10.48 8.34
N ASP A 156 2.62 -10.93 7.22
CA ASP A 156 3.23 -11.96 6.40
C ASP A 156 4.15 -11.32 5.36
N TYR A 157 5.46 -11.44 5.55
CA TYR A 157 6.45 -11.15 4.51
C TYR A 157 6.64 -12.37 3.60
N PHE A 158 6.89 -12.13 2.32
CA PHE A 158 7.01 -13.24 1.36
C PHE A 158 8.25 -14.08 1.65
N GLY A 159 8.06 -15.38 1.88
CA GLY A 159 9.13 -16.38 1.95
C GLY A 159 9.68 -16.74 0.57
N THR A 160 8.87 -16.58 -0.48
CA THR A 160 9.33 -16.63 -1.88
C THR A 160 8.68 -15.53 -2.71
N TRP A 161 9.40 -14.97 -3.67
CA TRP A 161 8.88 -14.05 -4.66
C TRP A 161 9.18 -14.56 -6.07
N ASN A 162 8.15 -14.66 -6.92
CA ASN A 162 8.25 -15.23 -8.27
C ASN A 162 8.88 -16.64 -8.32
N GLY A 163 8.74 -17.42 -7.24
CA GLY A 163 9.33 -18.76 -7.12
C GLY A 163 10.75 -18.79 -6.56
N GLU A 164 11.36 -17.64 -6.27
CA GLU A 164 12.72 -17.53 -5.75
C GLU A 164 12.73 -17.03 -4.31
N LYS A 165 13.81 -17.30 -3.57
CA LYS A 165 13.98 -16.79 -2.20
C LYS A 165 14.37 -15.31 -2.25
N PRO A 166 13.60 -14.41 -1.61
CA PRO A 166 13.90 -12.99 -1.64
C PRO A 166 15.04 -12.62 -0.69
N ILE A 167 15.80 -11.61 -1.08
CA ILE A 167 16.75 -10.87 -0.26
C ILE A 167 16.11 -9.53 0.08
N TYR A 168 15.85 -9.30 1.37
CA TYR A 168 15.29 -8.04 1.86
C TYR A 168 16.39 -7.00 2.06
N ILE A 169 16.19 -5.81 1.50
CA ILE A 169 17.08 -4.67 1.70
C ILE A 169 16.51 -3.85 2.84
N LEU A 170 17.29 -3.68 3.92
CA LEU A 170 16.89 -2.94 5.12
C LEU A 170 17.58 -1.58 5.19
N ASP A 171 16.96 -0.61 5.87
CA ASP A 171 17.64 0.63 6.29
C ASP A 171 18.36 0.47 7.64
N GLU A 172 18.98 1.55 8.11
CA GLU A 172 19.70 1.64 9.38
C GLU A 172 18.82 1.34 10.61
N ASP A 173 17.49 1.44 10.48
CA ASP A 173 16.49 1.18 11.52
C ASP A 173 15.85 -0.22 11.35
N GLU A 174 16.49 -1.11 10.58
CA GLU A 174 16.02 -2.47 10.23
C GLU A 174 14.64 -2.49 9.55
N GLN A 175 14.29 -1.41 8.84
CA GLN A 175 13.03 -1.34 8.09
C GLN A 175 13.24 -1.80 6.67
N ILE A 176 12.30 -2.61 6.16
CA ILE A 176 12.33 -3.02 4.75
C ILE A 176 12.26 -1.76 3.87
N MET A 177 13.19 -1.68 2.93
CA MET A 177 13.30 -0.63 1.92
C MET A 177 13.11 -1.17 0.51
N ASP A 178 13.38 -2.45 0.31
CA ASP A 178 13.17 -3.15 -0.95
C ASP A 178 13.23 -4.68 -0.75
N MET A 179 12.94 -5.39 -1.83
CA MET A 179 13.15 -6.82 -1.96
C MET A 179 13.66 -7.12 -3.36
N VAL A 180 14.69 -7.97 -3.46
CA VAL A 180 15.23 -8.47 -4.73
C VAL A 180 15.23 -10.00 -4.73
N VAL A 181 15.19 -10.59 -5.92
CA VAL A 181 15.42 -12.02 -6.15
C VAL A 181 16.58 -12.18 -7.12
N ASP A 182 17.28 -13.31 -7.08
CA ASP A 182 18.50 -13.50 -7.89
C ASP A 182 18.23 -13.34 -9.40
N GLY A 183 17.06 -13.80 -9.87
CA GLY A 183 16.59 -13.63 -11.23
C GLY A 183 16.34 -12.19 -11.67
N ASP A 184 16.22 -11.23 -10.74
CA ASP A 184 16.10 -9.80 -11.08
C ASP A 184 17.43 -9.24 -11.62
N HIS A 185 18.58 -9.75 -11.15
CA HIS A 185 19.90 -9.31 -11.62
C HIS A 185 20.17 -9.67 -13.08
N LEU A 186 19.58 -10.77 -13.57
CA LEU A 186 19.68 -11.17 -14.97
C LEU A 186 18.77 -10.35 -15.91
N ARG A 187 17.83 -9.57 -15.36
CA ARG A 187 16.86 -8.78 -16.14
C ARG A 187 17.01 -7.26 -15.98
N SER A 188 17.88 -6.80 -15.08
CA SER A 188 18.08 -5.39 -14.77
C SER A 188 19.42 -4.86 -15.31
N SER A 189 19.58 -4.82 -16.63
CA SER A 189 20.57 -3.97 -17.30
C SER A 189 20.11 -2.51 -17.21
N GLY A 190 20.23 -1.91 -16.02
CA GLY A 190 19.73 -0.56 -15.78
C GLY A 190 19.82 -0.15 -14.33
N VAL A 191 21.03 -0.10 -13.78
CA VAL A 191 21.28 0.57 -12.50
C VAL A 191 20.91 2.05 -12.68
N PRO A 192 19.91 2.60 -11.98
CA PRO A 192 19.70 4.04 -11.99
C PRO A 192 20.91 4.67 -11.29
N SER A 193 21.61 5.55 -12.01
CA SER A 193 22.65 6.40 -11.46
C SER A 193 22.17 7.07 -10.17
N GLY A 194 22.92 6.87 -9.10
CA GLY A 194 22.55 7.28 -7.74
C GLY A 194 22.13 8.76 -7.66
N PRO A 195 21.21 9.11 -6.77
CA PRO A 195 20.53 10.39 -6.88
C PRO A 195 21.44 11.52 -6.33
N HIS A 196 21.46 12.64 -7.06
CA HIS A 196 22.26 13.85 -6.81
C HIS A 196 22.18 14.31 -5.34
N LEU A 197 23.27 14.82 -4.75
CA LEU A 197 23.41 15.17 -3.30
C LEU A 197 22.23 15.95 -2.68
N ALA A 198 21.54 16.80 -3.46
CA ALA A 198 20.37 17.55 -3.01
C ALA A 198 19.14 16.66 -2.74
N SER A 199 18.98 15.56 -3.48
CA SER A 199 17.91 14.56 -3.27
C SER A 199 18.12 13.78 -1.97
N ARG A 200 19.37 13.48 -1.59
CA ARG A 200 19.71 12.75 -0.36
C ARG A 200 19.30 13.53 0.88
N LYS A 201 19.45 14.87 0.89
CA LYS A 201 18.99 15.72 2.00
C LYS A 201 17.46 15.70 2.14
N LYS A 202 16.72 15.80 1.03
CA LYS A 202 15.25 15.71 1.02
C LYS A 202 14.75 14.33 1.46
N ALA A 203 15.39 13.26 0.97
CA ALA A 203 15.10 11.89 1.39
C ALA A 203 15.35 11.70 2.90
N LYS A 204 16.48 12.21 3.43
CA LYS A 204 16.78 12.17 4.87
C LYS A 204 15.74 12.91 5.72
N ALA A 205 15.26 14.07 5.28
CA ALA A 205 14.21 14.80 5.97
C ALA A 205 12.88 14.03 6.00
N LYS A 206 12.48 13.45 4.86
CA LYS A 206 11.28 12.59 4.78
C LYS A 206 11.41 11.32 5.61
N ARG A 207 12.59 10.69 5.65
CA ARG A 207 12.88 9.54 6.53
C ARG A 207 12.73 9.91 8.01
N LYS A 208 13.27 11.06 8.44
CA LYS A 208 13.04 11.58 9.80
C LYS A 208 11.57 11.80 10.12
N GLN A 209 10.77 12.27 9.16
CA GLN A 209 9.33 12.43 9.32
C GLN A 209 8.62 11.08 9.47
N ALA A 210 8.98 10.09 8.64
CA ALA A 210 8.45 8.72 8.73
C ALA A 210 8.82 8.06 10.08
N ALA A 211 10.07 8.21 10.53
CA ALA A 211 10.51 7.73 11.84
C ALA A 211 9.73 8.37 13.00
N LYS A 212 9.46 9.68 12.92
CA LYS A 212 8.60 10.38 13.91
C LYS A 212 7.16 9.86 13.90
N ALA A 213 6.57 9.59 12.73
CA ALA A 213 5.24 9.00 12.63
C ALA A 213 5.18 7.61 13.27
N ARG A 214 6.17 6.75 12.97
CA ARG A 214 6.29 5.40 13.57
C ARG A 214 6.41 5.46 15.08
N LYS A 215 7.24 6.36 15.63
CA LYS A 215 7.39 6.53 17.08
C LYS A 215 6.09 6.96 17.76
N ARG A 216 5.23 7.71 17.08
CA ARG A 216 3.89 8.07 17.60
C ARG A 216 2.95 6.87 17.57
N ASN A 217 2.96 6.08 16.50
CA ASN A 217 2.09 4.91 16.37
C ASN A 217 2.48 3.76 17.31
N ARG A 218 3.77 3.62 17.70
CA ARG A 218 4.23 2.65 18.72
C ARG A 218 3.91 3.02 20.18
N ARG A 219 3.45 4.25 20.45
CA ARG A 219 3.14 4.73 21.81
C ARG A 219 1.65 4.69 22.17
N LYS A 220 0.82 4.17 21.27
CA LYS A 220 -0.57 3.80 21.50
C LYS A 220 -0.66 2.29 21.58
#